data_AF-A0A970JF02-F1
#
_entry.id   AF-A0A970JF02-F1
#
_cell.length_a   1.000
_cell.length_b   1.000
_cell.length_c   1.000
_cell.angle_alpha   90.00
_cell.angle_beta   90.00
_cell.angle_gamma   90.00
#
_symmetry.space_group_name_H-M   'P 1'
#
loop_
_entity.id
_entity.type
_entity.pdbx_description
1 polymer ?
#
loop_
_entity_poly.entity_id
_entity_poly.type
_entity_poly.pdbx_seq_one_letter_code
_entity_poly.pdbx_strand_id
1 'polypeptide(L)'
;MKKVLAFAITMILLVVAPVAVWASEATIYVTVSVDGKLEIAAEPVKVTELTIDGAIKAAHAAFYPEGESGYAAGLDPMWNMFMISKVWGVNQVPFVILNSGPLGSAANPGTADVTPVKDGDNLIISVSSNPAVPAQAVSLTVSVTEGEATVTATNWLLDFMTFSYSSAPLANAEVIDVITGEVLGTTDAEGSITVPAGNAVAVAGVAAIPTDGSSASTPDAAAATPPPAPSAPTFPAPAGPGGAAEEVDYSLFSGGKDVALIRIVVVGIILFVPALLVVLIGGRRAEKEAEERGRQFF
;
A
#
# COMPACT_ATOMS: atom_id res chain seq x y z
N MET A 1 9.50 -48.81 -35.77
CA MET A 1 10.13 -47.53 -35.35
C MET A 1 9.14 -46.39 -35.09
N LYS A 2 8.03 -46.25 -35.84
CA LYS A 2 7.01 -45.19 -35.59
C LYS A 2 6.30 -45.24 -34.23
N LYS A 3 6.16 -46.43 -33.61
CA LYS A 3 5.50 -46.61 -32.31
C LYS A 3 6.39 -46.27 -31.10
N VAL A 4 7.72 -46.24 -31.28
CA VAL A 4 8.69 -45.91 -30.22
C VAL A 4 8.87 -44.39 -30.11
N LEU A 5 8.80 -43.67 -31.23
CA LEU A 5 8.87 -42.22 -31.25
C LEU A 5 7.62 -41.57 -30.62
N ALA A 6 6.44 -42.16 -30.82
CA ALA A 6 5.20 -41.68 -30.20
C ALA A 6 5.24 -41.80 -28.67
N PHE A 7 5.84 -42.88 -28.13
CA PHE A 7 5.97 -43.05 -26.68
C PHE A 7 6.98 -42.08 -26.06
N ALA A 8 8.08 -41.77 -26.75
CA ALA A 8 9.06 -40.79 -26.29
C ALA A 8 8.51 -39.35 -26.29
N ILE A 9 7.68 -38.99 -27.27
CA ILE A 9 7.05 -37.65 -27.33
C ILE A 9 5.98 -37.49 -26.25
N THR A 10 5.18 -38.53 -25.96
CA THR A 10 4.20 -38.50 -24.86
C THR A 10 4.89 -38.46 -23.49
N MET A 11 6.05 -39.11 -23.32
CA MET A 11 6.79 -39.09 -22.06
C MET A 11 7.51 -37.74 -21.83
N ILE A 12 7.91 -37.03 -22.88
CA ILE A 12 8.50 -35.68 -22.78
C ILE A 12 7.40 -34.62 -22.52
N LEU A 13 6.20 -34.79 -23.07
CA LEU A 13 5.06 -33.90 -22.81
C LEU A 13 4.44 -34.07 -21.41
N LEU A 14 4.68 -35.19 -20.72
CA LEU A 14 4.17 -35.43 -19.36
C LEU A 14 5.06 -34.81 -18.26
N VAL A 15 6.23 -34.25 -18.60
CA VAL A 15 7.15 -33.60 -17.64
C VAL A 15 7.02 -32.07 -17.68
N VAL A 16 6.19 -31.52 -18.57
CA VAL A 16 5.77 -30.10 -18.54
C VAL A 16 4.33 -30.04 -18.06
N ALA A 17 4.04 -30.63 -16.90
CA ALA A 17 3.02 -30.02 -16.06
C ALA A 17 3.60 -28.66 -15.69
N PRO A 18 2.94 -27.52 -15.99
CA PRO A 18 3.32 -26.29 -15.32
C PRO A 18 3.28 -26.64 -13.83
N VAL A 19 4.42 -26.48 -13.15
CA VAL A 19 4.37 -26.30 -11.70
C VAL A 19 3.37 -25.17 -11.58
N ALA A 20 2.15 -25.47 -11.14
CA ALA A 20 1.25 -24.45 -10.68
C ALA A 20 2.09 -23.78 -9.60
N VAL A 21 2.68 -22.63 -9.93
CA VAL A 21 3.16 -21.69 -8.95
C VAL A 21 1.88 -21.41 -8.21
N TRP A 22 1.70 -22.08 -7.06
CA TRP A 22 0.67 -21.70 -6.12
C TRP A 22 0.94 -20.22 -5.91
N ALA A 23 0.06 -19.37 -6.43
CA ALA A 23 0.13 -17.96 -6.10
C ALA A 23 0.15 -17.94 -4.58
N SER A 24 1.24 -17.44 -4.01
CA SER A 24 1.36 -17.32 -2.57
C SER A 24 0.31 -16.30 -2.14
N GLU A 25 -0.82 -16.82 -1.66
CA GLU A 25 -1.92 -16.05 -1.15
C GLU A 25 -1.72 -15.90 0.36
N ALA A 26 -1.86 -14.68 0.87
CA ALA A 26 -1.86 -14.39 2.29
C ALA A 26 -3.21 -13.79 2.68
N THR A 27 -3.70 -14.14 3.86
CA THR A 27 -4.81 -13.45 4.51
C THR A 27 -4.22 -12.45 5.49
N ILE A 28 -4.45 -11.17 5.27
CA ILE A 28 -4.07 -10.11 6.20
C ILE A 28 -5.32 -9.51 6.82
N TYR A 29 -5.19 -8.90 7.99
CA TYR A 29 -6.28 -8.23 8.67
C TYR A 29 -6.13 -6.73 8.49
N VAL A 30 -7.09 -6.10 7.82
CA VAL A 30 -7.01 -4.69 7.46
C VAL A 30 -7.98 -3.87 8.28
N THR A 31 -7.47 -2.78 8.83
CA THR A 31 -8.22 -1.76 9.54
C THR A 31 -8.04 -0.44 8.79
N VAL A 32 -9.16 0.22 8.47
CA VAL A 32 -9.14 1.51 7.78
C VAL A 32 -9.88 2.53 8.62
N SER A 33 -9.23 3.65 8.88
CA SER A 33 -9.86 4.83 9.46
C SER A 33 -9.73 6.04 8.54
N VAL A 34 -10.86 6.72 8.32
CA VAL A 34 -10.96 7.95 7.57
C VAL A 34 -11.49 9.04 8.48
N ASP A 35 -10.77 10.16 8.59
CA ASP A 35 -11.17 11.31 9.42
C ASP A 35 -11.50 10.94 10.88
N GLY A 36 -10.77 9.96 11.44
CA GLY A 36 -10.98 9.48 12.81
C GLY A 36 -12.26 8.65 12.98
N LYS A 37 -12.79 8.08 11.91
CA LYS A 37 -13.88 7.10 11.94
C LYS A 37 -13.39 5.77 11.38
N LEU A 38 -13.79 4.68 12.02
CA LEU A 38 -13.51 3.33 11.53
C LEU A 38 -14.41 3.01 10.33
N GLU A 39 -13.80 2.76 9.17
CA GLU A 39 -14.47 2.33 7.94
C GLU A 39 -14.42 0.81 7.79
N ILE A 40 -13.30 0.19 8.20
CA ILE A 40 -13.08 -1.26 8.20
C ILE A 40 -12.46 -1.65 9.52
N ALA A 41 -12.99 -2.70 10.14
CA ALA A 41 -12.57 -3.17 11.45
C ALA A 41 -11.93 -4.57 11.37
N ALA A 42 -10.60 -4.63 11.21
CA ALA A 42 -9.84 -5.88 11.20
C ALA A 42 -10.42 -6.95 10.25
N GLU A 43 -10.84 -6.54 9.05
CA GLU A 43 -11.44 -7.45 8.09
C GLU A 43 -10.35 -8.29 7.39
N PRO A 44 -10.58 -9.60 7.18
CA PRO A 44 -9.64 -10.45 6.46
C PRO A 44 -9.66 -10.12 4.96
N VAL A 45 -8.48 -9.79 4.42
CA VAL A 45 -8.24 -9.50 3.00
C VAL A 45 -7.29 -10.54 2.43
N LYS A 46 -7.73 -11.18 1.34
CA LYS A 46 -6.90 -12.09 0.55
C LYS A 46 -6.00 -11.30 -0.38
N VAL A 47 -4.69 -11.51 -0.25
CA VAL A 47 -3.65 -10.75 -0.95
C VAL A 47 -2.81 -11.69 -1.80
N THR A 48 -2.69 -11.37 -3.08
CA THR A 48 -1.85 -12.09 -4.04
C THR A 48 -0.56 -11.34 -4.37
N GLU A 49 -0.59 -10.01 -4.34
CA GLU A 49 0.58 -9.14 -4.39
C GLU A 49 1.05 -8.89 -2.96
N LEU A 50 2.04 -9.68 -2.49
CA LEU A 50 2.50 -9.73 -1.10
C LEU A 50 3.33 -8.49 -0.67
N THR A 51 2.83 -7.30 -0.95
CA THR A 51 3.37 -6.01 -0.52
C THR A 51 2.28 -5.22 0.21
N ILE A 52 2.66 -4.17 0.94
CA ILE A 52 1.68 -3.26 1.54
C ILE A 52 0.82 -2.58 0.46
N ASP A 53 1.39 -2.17 -0.67
CA ASP A 53 0.63 -1.59 -1.79
C ASP A 53 -0.40 -2.59 -2.35
N GLY A 54 0.01 -3.84 -2.57
CA GLY A 54 -0.88 -4.92 -3.01
C GLY A 54 -2.01 -5.21 -2.01
N ALA A 55 -1.69 -5.22 -0.72
CA ALA A 55 -2.63 -5.34 0.38
C ALA A 55 -3.68 -4.21 0.39
N ILE A 56 -3.25 -2.96 0.23
CA ILE A 56 -4.15 -1.80 0.21
C ILE A 56 -5.08 -1.86 -1.02
N LYS A 57 -4.55 -2.21 -2.19
CA LYS A 57 -5.36 -2.42 -3.41
C LYS A 57 -6.40 -3.51 -3.22
N ALA A 58 -6.01 -4.66 -2.62
CA ALA A 58 -6.92 -5.76 -2.36
C ALA A 58 -8.03 -5.35 -1.37
N ALA A 59 -7.70 -4.60 -0.31
CA ALA A 59 -8.67 -4.07 0.63
C ALA A 59 -9.64 -3.09 -0.05
N HIS A 60 -9.12 -2.21 -0.91
CA HIS A 60 -9.94 -1.30 -1.72
C HIS A 60 -10.92 -2.05 -2.61
N ALA A 61 -10.44 -3.06 -3.33
CA ALA A 61 -11.28 -3.87 -4.21
C ALA A 61 -12.38 -4.63 -3.45
N ALA A 62 -12.11 -5.04 -2.21
CA ALA A 62 -13.05 -5.79 -1.39
C ALA A 62 -14.10 -4.89 -0.70
N PHE A 63 -13.71 -3.71 -0.21
CA PHE A 63 -14.50 -2.97 0.77
C PHE A 63 -14.78 -1.51 0.43
N TYR A 64 -14.08 -0.92 -0.56
CA TYR A 64 -14.40 0.44 -0.99
C TYR A 64 -15.43 0.42 -2.13
N PRO A 65 -16.60 1.09 -1.99
CA PRO A 65 -17.68 1.01 -2.99
C PRO A 65 -17.28 1.44 -4.41
N GLU A 66 -16.32 2.35 -4.56
CA GLU A 66 -15.81 2.78 -5.87
C GLU A 66 -14.56 2.00 -6.32
N GLY A 67 -14.20 0.93 -5.61
CA GLY A 67 -13.08 0.04 -5.90
C GLY A 67 -11.73 0.75 -5.99
N GLU A 68 -10.97 0.47 -7.05
CA GLU A 68 -9.63 1.05 -7.25
C GLU A 68 -9.65 2.55 -7.57
N SER A 69 -10.78 3.13 -7.97
CA SER A 69 -10.85 4.57 -8.27
C SER A 69 -10.63 5.46 -7.03
N GLY A 70 -10.79 4.88 -5.83
CA GLY A 70 -10.47 5.50 -4.55
C GLY A 70 -8.98 5.44 -4.18
N TYR A 71 -8.14 4.82 -5.00
CA TYR A 71 -6.72 4.58 -4.73
C TYR A 71 -5.83 5.16 -5.82
N ALA A 72 -4.72 5.80 -5.43
CA ALA A 72 -3.70 6.24 -6.37
C ALA A 72 -2.33 6.24 -5.69
N ALA A 73 -1.38 5.51 -6.28
CA ALA A 73 0.00 5.45 -5.83
C ALA A 73 0.96 5.45 -7.03
N GLY A 74 2.20 5.86 -6.79
CA GLY A 74 3.25 5.86 -7.80
C GLY A 74 4.52 6.53 -7.31
N LEU A 75 5.51 6.61 -8.20
CA LEU A 75 6.72 7.39 -7.92
C LEU A 75 6.40 8.88 -7.95
N ASP A 76 6.61 9.54 -6.82
CA ASP A 76 6.56 10.99 -6.76
C ASP A 76 7.71 11.57 -7.59
N PRO A 77 7.43 12.45 -8.58
CA PRO A 77 8.45 12.94 -9.50
C PRO A 77 9.42 13.95 -8.86
N MET A 78 9.06 14.52 -7.71
CA MET A 78 9.89 15.50 -7.00
C MET A 78 10.89 14.83 -6.06
N TRP A 79 10.49 13.74 -5.41
CA TRP A 79 11.32 13.02 -4.43
C TRP A 79 11.84 11.66 -4.91
N ASN A 80 11.39 11.20 -6.09
CA ASN A 80 11.69 9.87 -6.64
C ASN A 80 11.43 8.74 -5.62
N MET A 81 10.32 8.87 -4.89
CA MET A 81 9.92 7.96 -3.82
C MET A 81 8.52 7.44 -4.11
N PHE A 82 8.26 6.15 -3.85
CA PHE A 82 6.92 5.60 -3.97
C PHE A 82 6.01 6.21 -2.90
N MET A 83 4.89 6.79 -3.34
CA MET A 83 3.93 7.48 -2.49
C MET A 83 2.51 7.07 -2.82
N ILE A 84 1.74 6.81 -1.78
CA ILE A 84 0.28 6.68 -1.87
C ILE A 84 -0.28 8.09 -1.77
N SER A 85 -0.85 8.59 -2.87
CA SER A 85 -1.37 9.95 -3.00
C SER A 85 -2.88 10.04 -2.78
N LYS A 86 -3.57 8.89 -2.82
CA LYS A 86 -5.00 8.78 -2.57
C LYS A 86 -5.31 7.41 -1.98
N VAL A 87 -6.10 7.37 -0.90
CA VAL A 87 -6.66 6.14 -0.33
C VAL A 87 -8.04 6.43 0.25
N TRP A 88 -8.94 5.45 0.16
CA TRP A 88 -10.34 5.56 0.57
C TRP A 88 -11.10 6.79 0.00
N GLY A 89 -10.71 7.23 -1.20
CA GLY A 89 -11.30 8.43 -1.83
C GLY A 89 -10.66 9.75 -1.39
N VAL A 90 -9.81 9.75 -0.36
CA VAL A 90 -9.17 10.94 0.19
C VAL A 90 -7.84 11.20 -0.49
N ASN A 91 -7.67 12.39 -1.08
CA ASN A 91 -6.45 12.82 -1.78
C ASN A 91 -5.39 13.33 -0.78
N GLN A 92 -4.90 12.44 0.07
CA GLN A 92 -3.83 12.69 1.04
C GLN A 92 -2.95 11.46 1.19
N VAL A 93 -1.71 11.66 1.64
CA VAL A 93 -0.82 10.57 2.00
C VAL A 93 -1.33 9.94 3.30
N PRO A 94 -1.65 8.63 3.31
CA PRO A 94 -2.08 7.97 4.53
C PRO A 94 -0.90 7.68 5.45
N PHE A 95 -1.22 7.59 6.73
CA PHE A 95 -0.39 6.91 7.70
C PHE A 95 -0.67 5.42 7.62
N VAL A 96 0.40 4.63 7.49
CA VAL A 96 0.33 3.19 7.35
C VAL A 96 1.17 2.54 8.43
N ILE A 97 0.57 1.60 9.15
CA ILE A 97 1.23 0.84 10.22
C ILE A 97 1.02 -0.64 9.90
N LEU A 98 2.13 -1.37 9.78
CA LEU A 98 2.11 -2.83 9.63
C LEU A 98 2.52 -3.43 10.98
N ASN A 99 1.65 -4.27 11.53
CA ASN A 99 1.75 -4.81 12.87
C ASN A 99 1.93 -3.67 13.89
N SER A 100 3.03 -3.65 14.65
CA SER A 100 3.30 -2.66 15.69
C SER A 100 4.12 -1.46 15.21
N GLY A 101 4.45 -1.36 13.91
CA GLY A 101 5.44 -0.42 13.40
C GLY A 101 4.93 0.44 12.24
N PRO A 102 5.18 1.77 12.23
CA PRO A 102 4.90 2.60 11.08
C PRO A 102 5.71 2.21 9.84
N LEU A 103 5.16 2.45 8.66
CA LEU A 103 5.91 2.39 7.40
C LEU A 103 7.04 3.43 7.40
N GLY A 104 8.23 3.03 6.95
CA GLY A 104 9.46 3.82 7.01
C GLY A 104 10.19 3.77 8.36
N SER A 105 9.64 3.09 9.37
CA SER A 105 10.33 2.88 10.65
C SER A 105 11.39 1.77 10.58
N ALA A 106 12.21 1.61 11.62
CA ALA A 106 13.16 0.50 11.70
C ALA A 106 12.50 -0.88 11.61
N ALA A 107 11.24 -1.01 12.04
CA ALA A 107 10.47 -2.25 11.94
C ALA A 107 10.01 -2.51 10.50
N ASN A 108 9.70 -1.46 9.74
CA ASN A 108 9.18 -1.52 8.37
C ASN A 108 9.91 -0.49 7.47
N PRO A 109 11.20 -0.67 7.15
CA PRO A 109 12.05 0.40 6.60
C PRO A 109 11.82 0.72 5.11
N GLY A 110 10.96 -0.04 4.44
CA GLY A 110 10.67 0.13 3.01
C GLY A 110 9.51 1.09 2.72
N THR A 111 9.29 1.34 1.43
CA THR A 111 8.06 1.93 0.90
C THR A 111 6.99 0.86 0.66
N ALA A 112 5.73 1.27 0.51
CA ALA A 112 4.60 0.34 0.43
C ALA A 112 4.69 -0.68 -0.72
N ASP A 113 5.33 -0.32 -1.83
CA ASP A 113 5.54 -1.17 -3.01
C ASP A 113 6.57 -2.29 -2.80
N VAL A 114 7.41 -2.21 -1.77
CA VAL A 114 8.48 -3.19 -1.52
C VAL A 114 8.41 -3.83 -0.14
N THR A 115 7.72 -3.22 0.83
CA THR A 115 7.56 -3.79 2.16
C THR A 115 6.64 -5.02 2.08
N PRO A 116 7.15 -6.22 2.42
CA PRO A 116 6.38 -7.45 2.26
C PRO A 116 5.30 -7.59 3.34
N VAL A 117 4.20 -8.23 2.98
CA VAL A 117 3.18 -8.71 3.92
C VAL A 117 3.14 -10.23 3.97
N LYS A 118 2.69 -10.78 5.10
CA LYS A 118 2.61 -12.22 5.39
C LYS A 118 1.22 -12.57 5.89
N ASP A 119 0.90 -13.86 5.83
CA ASP A 119 -0.33 -14.39 6.41
C ASP A 119 -0.43 -14.03 7.90
N GLY A 120 -1.59 -13.52 8.30
CA GLY A 120 -1.88 -13.01 9.64
C GLY A 120 -1.48 -11.55 9.89
N ASP A 121 -0.72 -10.89 9.01
CA ASP A 121 -0.30 -9.50 9.28
C ASP A 121 -1.49 -8.57 9.52
N ASN A 122 -1.32 -7.63 10.47
CA ASN A 122 -2.29 -6.57 10.73
C ASN A 122 -1.86 -5.28 10.01
N LEU A 123 -2.70 -4.75 9.14
CA LEU A 123 -2.44 -3.52 8.39
C LEU A 123 -3.43 -2.44 8.82
N ILE A 124 -2.91 -1.36 9.40
CA ILE A 124 -3.70 -0.19 9.80
C ILE A 124 -3.43 0.95 8.82
N ILE A 125 -4.52 1.50 8.28
CA ILE A 125 -4.50 2.63 7.37
C ILE A 125 -5.29 3.76 8.02
N SER A 126 -4.65 4.91 8.21
CA SER A 126 -5.31 6.11 8.73
C SER A 126 -5.09 7.26 7.76
N VAL A 127 -6.19 7.83 7.27
CA VAL A 127 -6.16 8.97 6.36
C VAL A 127 -7.11 10.06 6.86
N SER A 128 -6.76 11.32 6.63
CA SER A 128 -7.66 12.44 6.90
C SER A 128 -7.78 13.34 5.69
N SER A 129 -8.99 13.83 5.43
CA SER A 129 -9.29 14.88 4.46
C SER A 129 -8.95 16.28 4.97
N ASN A 130 -8.72 16.44 6.28
CA ASN A 130 -8.42 17.71 6.92
C ASN A 130 -7.09 17.68 7.69
N PRO A 131 -5.99 18.17 7.12
CA PRO A 131 -4.68 18.16 7.78
C PRO A 131 -4.62 19.05 9.03
N ALA A 132 -5.59 19.94 9.26
CA ALA A 132 -5.69 20.73 10.48
C ALA A 132 -6.33 19.97 11.66
N VAL A 133 -6.91 18.79 11.39
CA VAL A 133 -7.45 17.87 12.40
C VAL A 133 -6.81 16.50 12.14
N PRO A 134 -5.58 16.26 12.66
CA PRO A 134 -4.90 15.00 12.39
C PRO A 134 -5.78 13.83 12.82
N ALA A 135 -5.94 12.84 11.92
CA ALA A 135 -6.61 11.59 12.27
C ALA A 135 -5.92 10.96 13.48
N GLN A 136 -6.72 10.45 14.42
CA GLN A 136 -6.16 9.57 15.44
C GLN A 136 -5.67 8.30 14.75
N ALA A 137 -4.39 7.98 14.94
CA ALA A 137 -3.82 6.72 14.50
C ALA A 137 -3.59 5.86 15.73
N VAL A 138 -4.29 4.74 15.82
CA VAL A 138 -4.13 3.80 16.93
C VAL A 138 -3.61 2.50 16.36
N SER A 139 -2.47 2.03 16.85
CA SER A 139 -2.00 0.68 16.57
C SER A 139 -2.36 -0.24 17.71
N LEU A 140 -2.78 -1.45 17.37
CA LEU A 140 -3.13 -2.47 18.34
C LEU A 140 -2.14 -3.63 18.22
N THR A 141 -1.74 -4.17 19.36
CA THR A 141 -1.16 -5.51 19.47
C THR A 141 -2.06 -6.35 20.36
N VAL A 142 -2.03 -7.67 20.18
CA VAL A 142 -2.86 -8.59 20.95
C VAL A 142 -2.02 -9.76 21.41
N SER A 143 -2.20 -10.26 22.62
CA SER A 143 -1.58 -11.50 23.11
C SER A 143 -2.66 -12.41 23.65
N VAL A 144 -2.77 -13.61 23.09
CA VAL A 144 -3.83 -14.55 23.45
C VAL A 144 -3.26 -15.63 24.37
N THR A 145 -3.89 -15.88 25.50
CA THR A 145 -3.49 -16.91 26.46
C THR A 145 -4.73 -17.50 27.11
N GLU A 146 -4.88 -18.82 27.07
CA GLU A 146 -5.95 -19.56 27.76
C GLU A 146 -7.39 -19.06 27.49
N GLY A 147 -7.66 -18.56 26.28
CA GLY A 147 -9.00 -18.06 25.89
C GLY A 147 -9.26 -16.59 26.22
N GLU A 148 -8.27 -15.89 26.77
CA GLU A 148 -8.28 -14.45 27.00
C GLU A 148 -7.29 -13.77 26.05
N ALA A 149 -7.62 -12.56 25.62
CA ALA A 149 -6.80 -11.74 24.75
C ALA A 149 -6.44 -10.43 25.45
N THR A 150 -5.14 -10.20 25.63
CA THR A 150 -4.61 -8.93 26.13
C THR A 150 -4.33 -8.01 24.96
N VAL A 151 -5.13 -6.97 24.80
CA VAL A 151 -4.99 -5.98 23.74
C VAL A 151 -4.23 -4.78 24.29
N THR A 152 -3.24 -4.31 23.55
CA THR A 152 -2.47 -3.10 23.89
C THR A 152 -2.66 -2.07 22.79
N ALA A 153 -3.15 -0.90 23.18
CA ALA A 153 -3.42 0.20 22.28
C ALA A 153 -2.37 1.31 22.43
N THR A 154 -1.75 1.66 21.31
CA THR A 154 -0.79 2.76 21.22
C THR A 154 -1.38 3.86 20.35
N ASN A 155 -1.53 5.06 20.93
CA ASN A 155 -1.90 6.24 20.18
C ASN A 155 -0.65 6.82 19.51
N TRP A 156 -0.75 7.05 18.21
CA TRP A 156 0.27 7.71 17.40
C TRP A 156 -0.14 9.14 17.12
N LEU A 157 0.74 10.05 17.54
CA LEU A 157 0.68 11.45 17.18
C LEU A 157 1.44 11.64 15.88
N LEU A 158 0.68 12.06 14.87
CA LEU A 158 1.11 12.17 13.49
C LEU A 158 1.37 13.64 13.16
N ASP A 159 2.62 13.98 12.91
CA ASP A 159 2.97 15.31 12.42
C ASP A 159 2.98 15.29 10.88
N PHE A 160 1.89 15.75 10.28
CA PHE A 160 1.75 15.87 8.83
C PHE A 160 2.67 16.94 8.20
N MET A 161 3.26 17.85 9.00
CA MET A 161 4.17 18.89 8.50
C MET A 161 5.60 18.38 8.40
N THR A 162 6.04 17.56 9.36
CA THR A 162 7.40 17.01 9.41
C THR A 162 7.48 15.54 9.00
N PHE A 163 6.32 14.91 8.78
CA PHE A 163 6.17 13.48 8.54
C PHE A 163 6.82 12.64 9.64
N SER A 164 6.57 13.01 10.89
CA SER A 164 7.13 12.35 12.07
C SER A 164 6.05 11.67 12.92
N TYR A 165 6.49 10.63 13.61
CA TYR A 165 5.66 9.81 14.50
C TYR A 165 6.13 9.99 15.92
N SER A 166 5.21 10.21 16.84
CA SER A 166 5.44 9.98 18.27
C SER A 166 4.30 9.13 18.82
N SER A 167 4.52 8.46 19.94
CA SER A 167 3.52 7.54 20.50
C SER A 167 3.39 7.65 22.01
N ALA A 168 2.21 7.29 22.49
CA ALA A 168 1.90 7.12 23.89
C ALA A 168 0.89 5.97 24.06
N PRO A 169 0.87 5.30 25.21
CA PRO A 169 -0.23 4.40 25.56
C PRO A 169 -1.58 5.11 25.45
N LEU A 170 -2.56 4.44 24.84
CA LEU A 170 -3.91 4.97 24.74
C LEU A 170 -4.72 4.53 25.95
N ALA A 171 -4.68 5.33 27.02
CA ALA A 171 -5.40 5.05 28.27
C ALA A 171 -6.86 5.52 28.25
N ASN A 172 -7.72 4.83 29.02
CA ASN A 172 -9.16 5.11 29.16
C ASN A 172 -9.94 5.12 27.84
N ALA A 173 -9.47 4.39 26.84
CA ALA A 173 -10.19 4.21 25.58
C ALA A 173 -11.20 3.07 25.72
N GLU A 174 -12.42 3.32 25.25
CA GLU A 174 -13.45 2.29 25.18
C GLU A 174 -13.03 1.18 24.22
N VAL A 175 -13.24 -0.06 24.64
CA VAL A 175 -13.01 -1.26 23.84
C VAL A 175 -14.34 -1.97 23.63
N ILE A 176 -14.68 -2.20 22.37
CA ILE A 176 -15.95 -2.81 21.95
C ILE A 176 -15.70 -4.09 21.16
N ASP A 177 -16.59 -5.07 21.31
CA ASP A 177 -16.67 -6.20 20.38
C ASP A 177 -17.24 -5.71 19.04
N VAL A 178 -16.52 -5.96 17.94
CA VAL A 178 -16.89 -5.45 16.62
C VAL A 178 -18.16 -6.10 16.08
N ILE A 179 -18.46 -7.35 16.48
CA ILE A 179 -19.61 -8.11 15.99
C ILE A 179 -20.87 -7.76 16.79
N THR A 180 -20.76 -7.70 18.12
CA THR A 180 -21.94 -7.48 18.99
C THR A 180 -22.19 -6.01 19.29
N GLY A 181 -21.18 -5.16 19.16
CA GLY A 181 -21.21 -3.76 19.61
C GLY A 181 -21.21 -3.60 21.13
N GLU A 182 -20.93 -4.67 21.88
CA GLU A 182 -20.87 -4.65 23.34
C GLU A 182 -19.59 -3.95 23.81
N VAL A 183 -19.72 -3.08 24.82
CA VAL A 183 -18.57 -2.47 25.49
C VAL A 183 -17.95 -3.49 26.44
N LEU A 184 -16.73 -3.91 26.13
CA LEU A 184 -15.96 -4.89 26.90
C LEU A 184 -15.20 -4.25 28.06
N GLY A 185 -14.96 -2.94 27.99
CA GLY A 185 -14.33 -2.17 29.05
C GLY A 185 -13.55 -0.98 28.52
N THR A 186 -12.57 -0.53 29.30
CA THR A 186 -11.67 0.57 28.94
C THR A 186 -10.22 0.18 29.18
N THR A 187 -9.32 0.67 28.33
CA THR A 187 -7.87 0.47 28.51
C THR A 187 -7.35 1.13 29.80
N ASP A 188 -6.36 0.50 30.43
CA ASP A 188 -5.66 1.00 31.62
C ASP A 188 -4.63 2.10 31.30
N ALA A 189 -3.81 2.51 32.27
CA ALA A 189 -2.82 3.57 32.10
C ALA A 189 -1.70 3.21 31.11
N GLU A 190 -1.46 1.92 30.93
CA GLU A 190 -0.52 1.32 30.00
C GLU A 190 -1.16 1.05 28.62
N GLY A 191 -2.43 1.46 28.44
CA GLY A 191 -3.17 1.27 27.20
C GLY A 191 -3.62 -0.17 26.98
N SER A 192 -3.68 -0.99 28.03
CA SER A 192 -3.97 -2.41 27.97
C SER A 192 -5.35 -2.76 28.50
N ILE A 193 -5.93 -3.86 27.99
CA ILE A 193 -7.13 -4.49 28.53
C ILE A 193 -7.09 -5.99 28.22
N THR A 194 -7.62 -6.81 29.12
CA THR A 194 -7.91 -8.23 28.85
C THR A 194 -9.38 -8.40 28.53
N VAL A 195 -9.65 -9.07 27.40
CA VAL A 195 -10.99 -9.34 26.88
C VAL A 195 -11.10 -10.80 26.46
N PRO A 196 -12.31 -11.38 26.38
CA PRO A 196 -12.48 -12.72 25.83
C PRO A 196 -11.90 -12.84 24.41
N ALA A 197 -11.16 -13.91 24.16
CA ALA A 197 -10.65 -14.21 22.83
C ALA A 197 -11.78 -14.69 21.90
N GLY A 198 -11.73 -14.30 20.62
CA GLY A 198 -12.52 -14.94 19.56
C GLY A 198 -12.97 -14.02 18.43
N ASN A 199 -13.45 -12.82 18.74
CA ASN A 199 -13.90 -11.86 17.72
C ASN A 199 -12.85 -10.77 17.48
N ALA A 200 -13.12 -9.84 16.56
CA ALA A 200 -12.37 -8.60 16.53
C ALA A 200 -12.86 -7.64 17.62
N VAL A 201 -11.93 -6.87 18.18
CA VAL A 201 -12.26 -5.75 19.05
C VAL A 201 -11.83 -4.45 18.42
N ALA A 202 -12.61 -3.40 18.64
CA ALA A 202 -12.26 -2.04 18.26
C ALA A 202 -11.96 -1.19 19.49
N VAL A 203 -10.94 -0.33 19.38
CA VAL A 203 -10.51 0.58 20.44
C VAL A 203 -10.72 2.02 19.97
N ALA A 204 -11.37 2.82 20.81
CA ALA A 204 -11.69 4.23 20.56
C ALA A 204 -12.44 4.52 19.25
N GLY A 205 -13.06 3.50 18.64
CA GLY A 205 -13.77 3.64 17.36
C GLY A 205 -12.89 4.01 16.16
N VAL A 206 -11.58 3.79 16.25
CA VAL A 206 -10.61 4.18 15.20
C VAL A 206 -9.66 3.05 14.77
N ALA A 207 -9.49 2.01 15.60
CA ALA A 207 -8.67 0.87 15.24
C ALA A 207 -9.32 -0.44 15.70
N ALA A 208 -9.03 -1.53 15.00
CA ALA A 208 -9.48 -2.86 15.37
C ALA A 208 -8.40 -3.93 15.13
N ILE A 209 -8.52 -5.05 15.84
CA ILE A 209 -7.62 -6.21 15.78
C ILE A 209 -8.40 -7.50 16.08
N PRO A 210 -8.12 -8.62 15.40
CA PRO A 210 -8.73 -9.90 15.76
C PRO A 210 -8.13 -10.43 17.07
N THR A 211 -8.95 -10.97 17.96
CA THR A 211 -8.52 -11.53 19.26
C THR A 211 -8.50 -13.06 19.31
N ASP A 212 -8.75 -13.72 18.18
CA ASP A 212 -8.72 -15.19 18.02
C ASP A 212 -7.31 -15.78 17.88
N GLY A 213 -6.29 -14.94 17.86
CA GLY A 213 -4.89 -15.34 17.69
C GLY A 213 -4.42 -15.40 16.24
N SER A 214 -5.28 -15.04 15.28
CA SER A 214 -4.94 -15.06 13.85
C SER A 214 -3.99 -13.94 13.41
N SER A 215 -3.87 -12.86 14.21
CA SER A 215 -2.98 -11.75 13.89
C SER A 215 -1.52 -12.08 14.16
N ALA A 216 -0.62 -11.68 13.26
CA ALA A 216 0.84 -11.74 13.41
C ALA A 216 1.37 -10.77 14.48
N SER A 217 0.53 -9.85 14.98
CA SER A 217 0.83 -9.04 16.16
C SER A 217 0.71 -9.80 17.48
N THR A 218 0.36 -11.10 17.43
CA THR A 218 0.43 -12.02 18.57
C THR A 218 1.87 -12.39 18.94
N PRO A 219 2.27 -12.28 20.22
CA PRO A 219 3.60 -12.69 20.68
C PRO A 219 3.94 -14.18 20.48
N ASP A 220 2.97 -15.02 20.09
CA ASP A 220 3.16 -16.47 19.89
C ASP A 220 3.70 -16.85 18.50
N ALA A 221 3.80 -15.90 17.57
CA ALA A 221 4.61 -16.11 16.38
C ALA A 221 6.09 -15.99 16.77
N ALA A 222 6.74 -17.14 16.97
CA ALA A 222 8.18 -17.27 17.23
C ALA A 222 8.96 -16.15 16.54
N ALA A 223 9.48 -15.21 17.35
CA ALA A 223 10.21 -14.05 16.87
C ALA A 223 11.28 -14.50 15.88
N ALA A 224 11.03 -14.28 14.59
CA ALA A 224 12.08 -14.38 13.60
C ALA A 224 13.13 -13.35 14.01
N THR A 225 14.30 -13.84 14.43
CA THR A 225 15.45 -12.99 14.75
C THR A 225 15.58 -11.92 13.67
N PRO A 226 15.52 -10.62 14.01
CA PRO A 226 15.63 -9.58 13.01
C PRO A 226 16.95 -9.78 12.25
N PRO A 227 16.95 -9.76 10.91
CA PRO A 227 18.20 -9.76 10.16
C PRO A 227 19.07 -8.60 10.65
N PRO A 228 20.41 -8.76 10.66
CA PRO A 228 21.30 -7.70 11.10
C PRO A 228 20.98 -6.42 10.33
N ALA A 229 20.90 -5.31 11.06
CA ALA A 229 20.57 -4.00 10.50
C ALA A 229 21.42 -3.76 9.24
N PRO A 230 20.82 -3.38 8.10
CA PRO A 230 21.62 -2.95 6.96
C PRO A 230 22.47 -1.76 7.40
N SER A 231 23.75 -1.78 7.01
CA SER A 231 24.65 -0.65 7.22
C SER A 231 23.96 0.61 6.71
N ALA A 232 23.91 1.66 7.55
CA ALA A 232 23.37 2.95 7.16
C ALA A 232 23.98 3.37 5.81
N PRO A 233 23.19 3.96 4.88
CA PRO A 233 23.78 4.55 3.69
C PRO A 233 24.85 5.54 4.14
N THR A 234 26.07 5.31 3.69
CA THR A 234 27.17 6.25 3.92
C THR A 234 26.85 7.48 3.09
N PHE A 235 26.16 8.46 3.67
CA PHE A 235 26.04 9.76 3.03
C PHE A 235 27.44 10.36 2.97
N PRO A 236 27.95 10.76 1.79
CA PRO A 236 29.16 11.55 1.74
C PRO A 236 28.93 12.80 2.59
N ALA A 237 29.82 13.02 3.56
CA ALA A 237 29.79 14.20 4.41
C ALA A 237 29.73 15.44 3.51
N PRO A 238 28.96 16.49 3.87
CA PRO A 238 28.90 17.70 3.08
C PRO A 238 30.32 18.24 2.92
N ALA A 239 30.76 18.37 1.68
CA ALA A 239 32.06 18.93 1.37
C ALA A 239 32.12 20.34 1.96
N GLY A 240 33.08 20.56 2.85
CA GLY A 240 33.41 21.89 3.34
C GLY A 240 33.73 22.84 2.17
N PRO A 241 33.69 24.16 2.40
CA PRO A 241 33.78 25.15 1.34
C PRO A 241 35.19 25.16 0.76
N GLY A 242 35.40 24.44 -0.33
CA GLY A 242 36.70 24.35 -0.98
C GLY A 242 36.76 23.23 -2.02
N GLY A 243 36.19 23.46 -3.19
CA GLY A 243 36.32 22.56 -4.33
C GLY A 243 35.50 23.07 -5.51
N ALA A 244 36.17 23.38 -6.61
CA ALA A 244 35.60 24.01 -7.80
C ALA A 244 34.35 23.28 -8.33
N ALA A 245 33.34 24.05 -8.71
CA ALA A 245 32.18 23.54 -9.44
C ALA A 245 32.65 22.87 -10.75
N GLU A 246 32.42 21.57 -10.89
CA GLU A 246 32.33 20.98 -12.21
C GLU A 246 30.98 21.40 -12.81
N GLU A 247 31.03 22.18 -13.89
CA GLU A 247 29.89 22.43 -14.75
C GLU A 247 29.40 21.10 -15.31
N VAL A 248 28.22 20.66 -14.87
CA VAL A 248 27.50 19.57 -15.51
C VAL A 248 26.94 20.10 -16.84
N ASP A 249 27.46 19.60 -17.95
CA ASP A 249 27.00 19.93 -19.30
C ASP A 249 25.62 19.29 -19.55
N TYR A 250 24.56 20.10 -19.53
CA TYR A 250 23.17 19.71 -19.81
C TYR A 250 22.86 19.59 -21.31
N SER A 251 23.85 19.29 -22.15
CA SER A 251 23.62 19.11 -23.58
C SER A 251 22.91 17.76 -23.85
N LEU A 252 21.69 17.87 -24.36
CA LEU A 252 20.78 16.78 -24.81
C LEU A 252 21.39 15.84 -25.88
N PHE A 253 22.64 16.08 -26.30
CA PHE A 253 23.29 15.47 -27.45
C PHE A 253 24.45 14.51 -27.15
N SER A 254 24.93 14.36 -25.91
CA SER A 254 26.05 13.45 -25.62
C SER A 254 25.65 12.14 -24.90
N GLY A 255 26.08 11.00 -25.47
CA GLY A 255 26.57 9.81 -24.75
C GLY A 255 25.59 8.85 -24.05
N GLY A 256 25.17 7.77 -24.73
CA GLY A 256 24.64 6.55 -24.09
C GLY A 256 23.66 5.75 -24.94
N LYS A 257 23.75 4.41 -24.92
CA LYS A 257 22.81 3.51 -25.63
C LYS A 257 21.35 3.70 -25.19
N ASP A 258 21.13 4.07 -23.93
CA ASP A 258 19.79 4.32 -23.36
C ASP A 258 19.22 5.68 -23.78
N VAL A 259 20.10 6.67 -24.02
CA VAL A 259 19.71 7.98 -24.56
C VAL A 259 19.23 7.86 -26.01
N ALA A 260 19.76 6.90 -26.78
CA ALA A 260 19.28 6.63 -28.13
C ALA A 260 17.84 6.09 -28.15
N LEU A 261 17.47 5.24 -27.18
CA LEU A 261 16.10 4.71 -27.06
C LEU A 261 15.12 5.81 -26.65
N ILE A 262 15.48 6.63 -25.66
CA ILE A 262 14.67 7.79 -25.23
C ILE A 262 14.52 8.80 -26.39
N ARG A 263 15.56 9.04 -27.19
CA ARG A 263 15.46 9.89 -28.39
C ARG A 263 14.48 9.36 -29.43
N ILE A 264 14.48 8.06 -29.70
CA ILE A 264 13.53 7.45 -30.64
C ILE A 264 12.09 7.59 -30.13
N VAL A 265 11.86 7.40 -28.83
CA VAL A 265 10.54 7.54 -28.22
C VAL A 265 10.07 9.00 -28.21
N VAL A 266 10.93 9.95 -27.82
CA VAL A 266 10.57 11.38 -27.75
C VAL A 266 10.35 11.96 -29.14
N VAL A 267 11.21 11.68 -30.12
CA VAL A 267 11.01 12.13 -31.51
C VAL A 267 9.79 11.44 -32.13
N GLY A 268 9.56 10.17 -31.80
CA GLY A 268 8.34 9.44 -32.18
C GLY A 268 7.09 10.15 -31.68
N ILE A 269 7.00 10.45 -30.38
CA ILE A 269 5.83 11.12 -29.77
C ILE A 269 5.63 12.53 -30.35
N ILE A 270 6.70 13.32 -30.50
CA ILE A 270 6.62 14.69 -31.03
C ILE A 270 6.13 14.71 -32.49
N LEU A 271 6.45 13.71 -33.30
CA LEU A 271 5.99 13.66 -34.70
C LEU A 271 4.62 12.97 -34.85
N PHE A 272 4.35 11.92 -34.08
CA PHE A 272 3.12 11.13 -34.24
C PHE A 272 1.90 11.79 -33.60
N VAL A 273 2.04 12.42 -32.42
CA VAL A 273 0.90 13.00 -31.70
C VAL A 273 0.28 14.20 -32.44
N PRO A 274 1.05 15.15 -33.00
CA PRO A 274 0.46 16.24 -33.78
C PRO A 274 -0.20 15.75 -35.08
N ALA A 275 0.40 14.76 -35.76
CA ALA A 275 -0.20 14.18 -36.97
C ALA A 275 -1.53 13.47 -36.67
N LEU A 276 -1.60 12.71 -35.57
CA LEU A 276 -2.82 12.06 -35.12
C LEU A 276 -3.92 13.08 -34.75
N LEU A 277 -3.53 14.18 -34.08
CA LEU A 277 -4.45 15.26 -33.75
C LEU A 277 -4.99 15.98 -34.99
N VAL A 278 -4.15 16.21 -36.01
CA VAL A 278 -4.59 16.80 -37.28
C VAL A 278 -5.59 15.89 -38.01
N VAL A 279 -5.36 14.57 -38.01
CA VAL A 279 -6.30 13.60 -38.60
C VAL A 279 -7.62 13.56 -37.84
N LEU A 280 -7.60 13.55 -36.50
CA LEU A 280 -8.80 13.52 -35.67
C LEU A 280 -9.61 14.82 -35.77
N ILE A 281 -8.94 15.97 -35.80
CA ILE A 281 -9.59 17.29 -35.95
C ILE A 281 -10.12 17.45 -37.38
N GLY A 282 -9.38 17.01 -38.39
CA GLY A 282 -9.80 17.01 -39.79
C GLY A 282 -11.01 16.11 -40.05
N GLY A 283 -11.02 14.90 -39.49
CA GLY A 283 -12.14 13.96 -39.59
C GLY A 283 -13.44 14.50 -39.00
N ARG A 284 -13.38 15.12 -37.81
CA ARG A 284 -14.56 15.76 -37.18
C ARG A 284 -15.07 16.96 -37.96
N ARG A 285 -14.21 17.66 -38.71
CA ARG A 285 -14.62 18.76 -39.59
C ARG A 285 -15.34 18.24 -40.83
N ALA A 286 -14.84 17.15 -41.43
CA ALA A 286 -15.45 16.54 -42.61
C ALA A 286 -16.84 15.94 -42.30
N GLU A 287 -17.03 15.35 -41.11
CA GLU A 287 -18.36 14.87 -40.68
C GLU A 287 -19.37 16.02 -40.53
N LYS A 288 -18.95 17.14 -39.93
CA LYS A 288 -19.82 18.32 -39.77
C LYS A 288 -20.21 18.95 -41.11
N GLU A 289 -19.27 19.04 -42.05
CA GLU A 289 -19.58 19.55 -43.39
C GLU A 289 -20.46 18.60 -44.20
N ALA A 290 -20.35 17.29 -44.01
CA ALA A 290 -21.24 16.30 -44.64
C ALA A 290 -22.67 16.38 -44.06
N GLU A 291 -22.79 16.60 -42.75
CA GLU A 291 -24.08 16.77 -42.07
C GLU A 291 -24.79 18.07 -42.48
N GLU A 292 -24.05 19.17 -42.61
CA GLU A 292 -24.58 20.46 -43.07
C GLU A 292 -25.01 20.43 -44.54
N ARG A 293 -24.25 19.76 -45.42
CA ARG A 293 -24.66 19.57 -46.82
C ARG A 293 -25.89 18.67 -46.92
N GLY A 294 -25.99 17.61 -46.13
CA GLY A 294 -27.18 16.75 -46.08
C GLY A 294 -28.45 17.51 -45.68
N ARG A 295 -28.32 18.53 -44.83
CA ARG A 295 -29.44 19.37 -44.37
C ARG A 295 -29.91 20.42 -45.38
N GLN A 296 -29.13 20.73 -46.42
CA GLN A 296 -29.51 21.68 -47.48
C GLN A 296 -30.24 21.03 -48.67
N PHE A 297 -30.33 19.70 -48.70
CA PHE A 297 -31.00 18.94 -49.77
C PHE A 297 -32.39 18.38 -49.37
N PHE A 298 -32.89 18.72 -48.18
CA PHE A 298 -34.24 18.40 -47.70
C PHE A 298 -35.04 19.66 -47.40
#